data_AF-A0A6A3BA57-F1
#
_entry.id   AF-A0A6A3BA57-F1
#
_cell.length_a   1.000
_cell.length_b   1.000
_cell.length_c   1.000
_cell.angle_alpha   90.00
_cell.angle_beta   90.00
_cell.angle_gamma   90.00
#
_symmetry.space_group_name_H-M   'P 1'
#
loop_
_entity.id
_entity.type
_entity.pdbx_description
1 polymer ?
#
loop_
_entity_poly.entity_id
_entity_poly.type
_entity_poly.pdbx_seq_one_letter_code
_entity_poly.pdbx_strand_id
1 'polypeptide(L)' 'MDEVFASVAETRKNFAVIYLVDITEVPVFNTMYELWALKDKQEFIDIIETVYRGARKGRGLVIAPKDYSTKYRY' A
#
# COMPACT_ATOMS: atom_id res chain seq x y z
N MET A 1 1.17 9.44 -9.59
CA MET A 1 1.19 8.53 -8.42
C MET A 1 2.62 8.41 -7.88
N ASP A 2 3.59 8.26 -8.78
CA ASP A 2 5.02 8.17 -8.44
C ASP A 2 5.56 9.36 -7.64
N GLU A 3 5.16 10.59 -7.99
CA GLU A 3 5.51 11.81 -7.23
C GLU A 3 4.99 11.78 -5.79
N VAL A 4 3.81 11.17 -5.57
CA VAL A 4 3.23 11.01 -4.23
C VAL A 4 4.10 10.05 -3.43
N PHE A 5 4.49 8.92 -4.02
CA PHE A 5 5.39 7.96 -3.37
C PHE A 5 6.77 8.54 -3.10
N ALA A 6 7.32 9.31 -4.02
CA ALA A 6 8.59 10.02 -3.82
C ALA A 6 8.47 11.03 -2.65
N SER A 7 7.38 11.78 -2.55
CA SER A 7 7.17 12.74 -1.46
C SER A 7 7.00 12.07 -0.08
N VAL A 8 6.50 10.84 -0.04
CA VAL A 8 6.28 10.07 1.20
C VAL A 8 7.49 9.25 1.59
N ALA A 9 8.31 8.82 0.62
CA ALA A 9 9.48 7.98 0.84
C ALA A 9 10.43 8.59 1.88
N GLU A 10 10.71 9.90 1.78
CA GLU A 10 11.62 10.57 2.73
C GLU A 10 11.07 10.61 4.16
N THR A 11 9.76 10.86 4.32
CA THR A 11 9.11 10.91 5.64
C THR A 11 8.99 9.53 6.29
N ARG A 12 8.98 8.46 5.49
CA ARG A 12 8.67 7.09 5.94
C ARG A 12 9.84 6.10 5.88
N LYS A 13 11.04 6.57 5.48
CA LYS A 13 12.28 5.77 5.39
C LYS A 13 12.68 5.03 6.68
N ASN A 14 12.26 5.53 7.84
CA ASN A 14 12.60 4.92 9.14
C ASN A 14 11.92 3.56 9.35
N PHE A 15 10.88 3.24 8.58
CA PHE A 15 10.11 2.01 8.80
C PHE A 15 9.55 1.35 7.54
N ALA A 16 9.68 1.97 6.37
CA ALA A 16 9.29 1.39 5.09
C ALA A 16 10.32 1.73 4.01
N VAL A 17 10.59 0.77 3.14
CA VAL A 17 11.35 0.95 1.89
C VAL A 17 10.41 0.70 0.73
N ILE A 18 10.36 1.63 -0.21
CA ILE A 18 9.46 1.57 -1.37
C ILE A 18 10.30 1.25 -2.61
N TYR A 19 9.86 0.24 -3.37
CA TYR A 19 10.45 -0.13 -4.64
C TYR A 19 9.46 0.13 -5.77
N LEU A 20 9.98 0.59 -6.92
CA LEU A 20 9.23 0.65 -8.17
C LEU A 20 9.55 -0.59 -8.98
N VAL A 21 8.52 -1.27 -9.48
CA VAL A 21 8.63 -2.47 -10.31
C VAL A 21 7.83 -2.23 -11.57
N ASP A 22 8.45 -2.45 -12.73
CA ASP A 22 7.77 -2.36 -14.03
C ASP A 22 6.97 -3.65 -14.29
N ILE A 23 5.64 -3.50 -14.39
CA ILE A 23 4.70 -4.61 -14.60
C ILE A 23 4.70 -5.15 -16.04
N THR A 24 5.34 -4.43 -16.97
CA THR A 24 5.50 -4.87 -18.37
C THR A 24 6.74 -5.74 -18.53
N GLU A 25 7.82 -5.44 -17.80
CA GLU A 25 9.05 -6.24 -17.79
C GLU A 25 8.92 -7.47 -16.88
N VAL A 26 8.18 -7.36 -15.77
CA VAL A 26 8.00 -8.45 -14.79
C VAL A 26 6.51 -8.80 -14.64
N PRO A 27 5.89 -9.48 -15.63
CA PRO A 27 4.44 -9.72 -15.62
C PRO A 27 3.99 -10.88 -14.72
N VAL A 28 4.92 -11.65 -14.15
CA VAL A 28 4.64 -12.90 -13.41
C VAL A 28 3.66 -12.70 -12.24
N PHE A 29 3.66 -11.51 -11.64
CA PHE A 29 2.83 -11.19 -10.48
C PHE A 29 1.45 -10.61 -10.84
N ASN A 30 1.23 -10.22 -12.10
CA ASN A 30 0.00 -9.54 -12.54
C ASN A 30 -1.23 -10.47 -12.50
N THR A 31 -1.02 -11.79 -12.62
CA THR A 31 -2.10 -12.79 -12.53
C THR A 31 -2.40 -13.23 -11.10
N MET A 32 -1.44 -13.05 -10.19
CA MET A 32 -1.57 -13.45 -8.78
C MET A 32 -2.15 -12.34 -7.90
N TYR A 33 -1.95 -11.07 -8.26
CA TYR A 33 -2.41 -9.92 -7.48
C TYR A 33 -3.37 -9.03 -8.26
N GLU A 34 -4.39 -8.51 -7.58
CA GLU A 34 -5.26 -7.47 -8.11
C GLU A 34 -4.57 -6.11 -8.01
N LEU A 35 -4.07 -5.60 -9.14
CA LEU A 35 -3.41 -4.30 -9.22
C LEU A 35 -4.45 -3.19 -9.40
N TRP A 36 -4.65 -2.38 -8.35
CA TRP A 36 -5.57 -1.24 -8.35
C TRP A 36 -4.85 0.05 -7.97
N ALA A 37 -5.34 1.17 -8.51
CA ALA A 37 -4.75 2.48 -8.31
C ALA A 37 -5.35 3.19 -7.07
N LEU A 38 -4.53 3.38 -6.03
CA LEU A 38 -4.82 4.27 -4.90
C LEU A 38 -4.85 5.73 -5.38
N LYS A 39 -5.92 6.48 -5.07
CA LYS A 39 -6.05 7.89 -5.50
C LYS A 39 -5.57 8.89 -4.46
N ASP A 40 -5.60 8.52 -3.18
CA ASP A 40 -5.31 9.44 -2.07
C ASP A 40 -4.01 9.08 -1.35
N LYS A 41 -3.22 10.13 -1.06
CA LYS A 41 -1.94 10.06 -0.36
C LYS A 41 -2.13 9.65 1.10
N GLN A 42 -3.13 10.20 1.77
CA GLN A 42 -3.35 9.95 3.19
C GLN A 42 -3.74 8.49 3.42
N GLU A 43 -4.60 7.97 2.56
CA GLU A 43 -5.01 6.57 2.58
C GLU A 43 -3.82 5.59 2.47
N PHE A 44 -2.85 5.88 1.58
CA PHE A 44 -1.63 5.08 1.48
C PHE A 44 -0.79 5.12 2.77
N ILE A 45 -0.66 6.29 3.38
CA ILE A 45 0.10 6.47 4.63
C ILE A 45 -0.54 5.65 5.77
N ASP A 46 -1.86 5.72 5.90
CA ASP A 46 -2.59 5.05 6.97
C ASP A 46 -2.49 3.52 6.87
N ILE A 47 -2.50 2.98 5.64
CA ILE A 47 -2.27 1.55 5.39
C ILE A 47 -0.87 1.14 5.84
N ILE A 48 0.19 1.85 5.43
CA ILE A 48 1.56 1.50 5.80
C ILE A 48 1.75 1.57 7.31
N GLU A 49 1.21 2.59 7.98
CA GLU A 49 1.30 2.68 9.45
C GLU A 49 0.60 1.50 10.14
N THR A 50 -0.57 1.10 9.64
CA THR A 50 -1.34 -0.01 10.19
C THR A 50 -0.59 -1.33 10.03
N VAL A 51 0.00 -1.57 8.86
CA VAL A 51 0.86 -2.74 8.60
C VAL A 51 2.08 -2.72 9.52
N TYR A 52 2.81 -1.60 9.61
CA TYR A 52 4.00 -1.50 10.45
C TYR A 52 3.69 -1.75 11.94
N ARG A 53 2.62 -1.15 12.47
CA ARG A 53 2.20 -1.35 13.87
C ARG A 53 1.77 -2.79 14.15
N GLY A 54 1.08 -3.44 13.21
CA GLY A 54 0.67 -4.83 13.35
C GLY A 54 1.81 -5.82 13.23
N ALA A 55 2.69 -5.63 12.23
CA ALA A 55 3.86 -6.45 12.00
C ALA A 55 4.86 -6.38 13.17
N ARG A 56 5.11 -5.19 13.75
CA ARG A 56 5.94 -5.07 14.97
C ARG A 56 5.40 -5.83 16.18
N LYS A 57 4.09 -6.15 16.19
CA LYS A 57 3.44 -6.97 17.23
C LYS A 57 3.40 -8.46 16.86
N GLY A 58 4.06 -8.88 15.78
CA GLY A 58 4.08 -10.27 15.31
C GLY A 58 2.79 -10.74 14.64
N ARG A 59 1.92 -9.82 14.19
CA ARG A 59 0.67 -10.19 13.51
C ARG A 59 0.91 -10.40 12.02
N GLY A 60 0.50 -11.56 11.50
CA GLY A 60 0.53 -11.87 10.06
C GLY A 60 -0.63 -11.27 9.25
N LEU A 61 -1.65 -10.75 9.93
CA LEU A 61 -2.80 -10.08 9.31
C LEU A 61 -3.15 -8.81 10.10
N VAL A 62 -3.46 -7.74 9.37
CA VAL A 62 -3.91 -6.46 9.92
C VAL A 62 -5.22 -6.04 9.25
N ILE A 63 -6.06 -5.32 9.98
CA ILE A 63 -7.34 -4.81 9.48
C ILE A 63 -7.07 -3.42 8.89
N ALA A 64 -7.56 -3.18 7.67
CA ALA A 64 -7.43 -1.88 7.04
C ALA A 64 -8.21 -0.80 7.82
N PRO A 65 -7.70 0.45 7.89
CA PRO A 65 -8.38 1.54 8.60
C PRO A 65 -9.69 1.99 7.92
N LYS A 66 -9.88 1.65 6.64
CA LYS A 66 -11.06 1.99 5.84
C LYS A 66 -11.59 0.73 5.16
N ASP A 67 -12.91 0.66 5.00
CA ASP A 67 -13.55 -0.42 4.23
C ASP A 67 -13.46 -0.09 2.72
N TYR A 68 -12.86 -1.03 1.97
CA TYR A 68 -12.72 -0.96 0.52
C TYR A 68 -13.83 -1.72 -0.23
N SER A 69 -14.79 -2.29 0.50
CA SER A 69 -15.92 -2.99 -0.09
C SER A 69 -16.77 -2.05 -0.94
N THR A 70 -17.15 -2.51 -2.12
CA THR A 70 -18.13 -1.83 -2.98
C THR A 70 -19.56 -1.94 -2.45
N LYS A 71 -19.79 -2.61 -1.31
CA LYS A 71 -21.11 -2.84 -0.72
C LYS A 71 -21.94 -1.59 -0.43
N TYR A 72 -21.33 -0.42 -0.30
CA TYR A 72 -22.01 0.86 -0.02
C TYR A 72 -22.02 1.83 -1.22
N ARG A 73 -21.67 1.35 -2.42
CA ARG A 73 -21.66 2.16 -3.66
C ARG A 73 -22.98 2.12 -4.44
N TYR A 74 -24.05 1.60 -3.86
CA TYR A 74 -25.39 1.52 -4.47
C TYR A 74 -26.48 1.85 -3.46
#